data_AF-A0A1C3MYV2-F1
#
_entry.id   AF-A0A1C3MYV2-F1
#
_cell.length_a   1.000
_cell.length_b   1.000
_cell.length_c   1.000
_cell.angle_alpha   90.00
_cell.angle_beta   90.00
_cell.angle_gamma   90.00
#
_symmetry.space_group_name_H-M   'P 1'
#
loop_
_entity.id
_entity.type
_entity.pdbx_description
1 polymer ?
#
loop_
_entity_poly.entity_id
_entity_poly.type
_entity_poly.pdbx_seq_one_letter_code
_entity_poly.pdbx_strand_id
1 'polypeptide(L)'
;MVLGMFALLFRPGAFDPADPRPAVTVMILFWIAFGGFFFGLTYGLLQICTEVPILRRERLAGVRFGPYLLAKVAVLLPLLAAVDVALLGVLRGTDRLPPVGGGDFAALYATLLLSSAAALALGLLCSAAVDDAAQATLTLPMLCFPQVLFVGAILPVPEMAAGGRWLSYAMSNRWAFEGLGHTAGVAQLWRDGASPLGPPLLASYGDTFARPVWVDWLVLGGFALLFLAGAWAVLARKASRHAA
;
A
#
# COMPACT_ATOMS: atom_id res chain seq x y z
N MET A 1 -9.49 -16.12 2.01
CA MET A 1 -8.82 -16.64 0.78
C MET A 1 -7.38 -16.13 0.67
N VAL A 2 -7.13 -14.81 0.60
CA VAL A 2 -5.77 -14.23 0.46
C VAL A 2 -4.79 -14.72 1.54
N LEU A 3 -5.16 -14.65 2.83
CA LEU A 3 -4.32 -15.16 3.93
C LEU A 3 -3.98 -16.66 3.81
N GLY A 4 -4.93 -17.46 3.30
CA GLY A 4 -4.70 -18.87 3.03
C GLY A 4 -3.72 -19.09 1.86
N MET A 5 -3.79 -18.26 0.81
CA MET A 5 -2.83 -18.30 -0.29
C MET A 5 -1.41 -17.95 0.18
N PHE A 6 -1.27 -16.96 1.05
CA PHE A 6 0.04 -16.62 1.65
C PHE A 6 0.61 -17.78 2.48
N ALA A 7 -0.24 -18.41 3.29
CA ALA A 7 0.17 -19.56 4.09
C ALA A 7 0.62 -20.75 3.21
N LEU A 8 -0.05 -20.97 2.08
CA LEU A 8 0.31 -22.03 1.14
C LEU A 8 1.55 -21.71 0.29
N LEU A 9 1.75 -20.44 -0.05
CA LEU A 9 2.81 -20.00 -0.97
C LEU A 9 4.17 -19.86 -0.27
N PHE A 10 4.20 -19.29 0.93
CA PHE A 10 5.44 -18.99 1.65
C PHE A 10 5.69 -20.02 2.75
N ARG A 11 6.88 -20.62 2.79
CA ARG A 11 7.28 -21.49 3.91
C ARG A 11 7.65 -20.66 5.15
N PRO A 12 7.33 -21.11 6.38
CA PRO A 12 7.80 -20.50 7.63
C PRO A 12 9.33 -20.35 7.73
N GLY A 13 9.81 -19.51 8.63
CA GLY A 13 11.23 -19.37 8.94
C GLY A 13 12.06 -18.66 7.87
N ALA A 14 11.45 -17.93 6.94
CA ALA A 14 12.19 -17.20 5.90
C ALA A 14 13.14 -16.12 6.46
N PHE A 15 12.83 -15.63 7.67
CA PHE A 15 13.57 -14.59 8.39
C PHE A 15 14.53 -15.15 9.46
N ASP A 16 14.75 -16.47 9.51
CA ASP A 16 15.68 -17.09 10.44
C ASP A 16 17.13 -16.67 10.10
N PRO A 17 17.90 -16.06 11.02
CA PRO A 17 19.30 -15.70 10.76
C PRO A 17 20.22 -16.89 10.46
N ALA A 18 19.86 -18.11 10.91
CA ALA A 18 20.65 -19.33 10.69
C ALA A 18 20.47 -19.96 9.30
N ASP A 19 19.31 -19.76 8.67
CA ASP A 19 19.03 -20.14 7.28
C ASP A 19 18.12 -19.10 6.60
N PRO A 20 18.61 -17.86 6.41
CA PRO A 20 17.77 -16.82 5.84
C PRO A 20 17.54 -17.12 4.37
N ARG A 21 16.33 -16.78 3.89
CA ARG A 21 15.96 -16.95 2.49
C ARG A 21 15.70 -15.59 1.85
N PRO A 22 16.74 -14.86 1.41
CA PRO A 22 16.63 -13.45 1.00
C PRO A 22 15.54 -13.19 -0.04
N ALA A 23 15.50 -13.98 -1.13
CA ALA A 23 14.47 -13.85 -2.15
C ALA A 23 13.03 -14.05 -1.61
N VAL A 24 12.86 -14.97 -0.65
CA VAL A 24 11.56 -15.22 -0.01
C VAL A 24 11.17 -14.05 0.90
N THR A 25 12.11 -13.50 1.65
CA THR A 25 11.85 -12.32 2.51
C THR A 25 11.39 -11.12 1.68
N VAL A 26 12.01 -10.85 0.54
CA VAL A 26 11.57 -9.80 -0.41
C VAL A 26 10.12 -10.04 -0.85
N MET A 27 9.80 -11.27 -1.28
CA MET A 27 8.47 -11.60 -1.76
C MET A 27 7.42 -11.48 -0.67
N ILE A 28 7.72 -11.92 0.56
CA ILE A 28 6.79 -11.75 1.70
C ILE A 28 6.50 -10.27 1.93
N LEU A 29 7.53 -9.41 2.01
CA LEU A 29 7.35 -7.98 2.24
C LEU A 29 6.59 -7.29 1.10
N PHE A 30 6.91 -7.64 -0.14
CA PHE A 30 6.18 -7.17 -1.32
C PHE A 30 4.70 -7.49 -1.23
N TRP A 31 4.38 -8.74 -0.90
CA TRP A 31 2.99 -9.18 -0.83
C TRP A 31 2.26 -8.58 0.36
N ILE A 32 2.93 -8.31 1.49
CA ILE A 32 2.35 -7.53 2.60
C ILE A 32 2.00 -6.12 2.14
N ALA A 33 2.97 -5.40 1.54
CA ALA A 33 2.78 -4.05 1.03
C ALA A 33 1.62 -4.00 0.01
N PHE A 34 1.66 -4.92 -0.96
CA PHE A 34 0.64 -5.05 -1.99
C PHE A 34 -0.72 -5.46 -1.41
N GLY A 35 -0.75 -6.28 -0.37
CA GLY A 35 -1.98 -6.67 0.32
C GLY A 35 -2.71 -5.47 0.89
N GLY A 36 -2.03 -4.64 1.68
CA GLY A 36 -2.61 -3.40 2.22
C GLY A 36 -3.04 -2.44 1.11
N PHE A 37 -2.19 -2.24 0.10
CA PHE A 37 -2.53 -1.44 -1.08
C PHE A 37 -3.79 -1.97 -1.79
N PHE A 38 -3.87 -3.28 -2.05
CA PHE A 38 -4.96 -3.91 -2.79
C PHE A 38 -6.28 -3.80 -2.04
N PHE A 39 -6.28 -4.05 -0.72
CA PHE A 39 -7.48 -3.88 0.09
C PHE A 39 -7.90 -2.41 0.13
N GLY A 40 -7.00 -1.48 0.43
CA GLY A 40 -7.31 -0.05 0.43
C GLY A 40 -7.94 0.40 -0.89
N LEU A 41 -7.31 0.05 -2.02
CA LEU A 41 -7.80 0.39 -3.35
C LEU A 41 -9.19 -0.21 -3.64
N THR A 42 -9.38 -1.49 -3.36
CA THR A 42 -10.64 -2.20 -3.62
C THR A 42 -11.79 -1.62 -2.80
N TYR A 43 -11.55 -1.30 -1.53
CA TYR A 43 -12.55 -0.68 -0.66
C TYR A 43 -12.92 0.74 -1.08
N GLY A 44 -12.01 1.47 -1.75
CA GLY A 44 -12.24 2.84 -2.25
C GLY A 44 -12.91 2.93 -3.62
N LEU A 45 -12.58 2.02 -4.55
CA LEU A 45 -12.93 2.14 -5.97
C LEU A 45 -14.42 2.22 -6.28
N LEU A 46 -15.27 1.52 -5.52
CA LEU A 46 -16.71 1.45 -5.79
C LEU A 46 -17.55 2.35 -4.87
N GLN A 47 -16.92 3.24 -4.10
CA GLN A 47 -17.63 4.04 -3.08
C GLN A 47 -18.42 5.21 -3.63
N ILE A 48 -17.84 5.97 -4.56
CA ILE A 48 -18.41 7.25 -5.00
C ILE A 48 -19.24 7.05 -6.27
N CYS A 49 -18.73 6.28 -7.23
CA CYS A 49 -19.40 6.04 -8.52
C CYS A 49 -20.77 5.36 -8.38
N THR A 50 -20.98 4.57 -7.31
CA THR A 50 -22.26 3.90 -7.03
C THR A 50 -23.25 4.79 -6.29
N GLU A 51 -22.79 5.85 -5.63
CA GLU A 51 -23.58 6.73 -4.78
C GLU A 51 -23.86 8.09 -5.40
N VAL A 52 -23.45 8.33 -6.64
CA VAL A 52 -23.61 9.63 -7.34
C VAL A 52 -25.04 10.19 -7.22
N PRO A 53 -26.13 9.41 -7.40
CA PRO A 53 -27.50 9.93 -7.25
C PRO A 53 -27.81 10.39 -5.82
N ILE A 54 -27.29 9.69 -4.81
CA ILE A 54 -27.47 10.01 -3.38
C ILE A 54 -26.69 11.28 -3.06
N LEU A 55 -25.42 11.35 -3.47
CA LEU A 55 -24.56 12.51 -3.26
C LEU A 55 -25.17 13.79 -3.86
N ARG A 56 -25.80 13.69 -5.04
CA ARG A 56 -26.52 14.83 -5.64
C ARG A 56 -27.70 15.31 -4.80
N ARG A 57 -28.44 14.40 -4.15
CA ARG A 57 -29.56 14.76 -3.26
C ARG A 57 -29.07 15.40 -1.96
N GLU A 58 -28.07 14.82 -1.32
CA GLU A 58 -27.48 15.36 -0.09
C GLU A 58 -26.83 16.73 -0.28
N ARG A 59 -26.32 17.00 -1.49
CA ARG A 59 -25.81 18.31 -1.90
C ARG A 59 -26.89 19.40 -1.89
N LEU A 60 -28.12 19.07 -2.28
CA LEU A 60 -29.26 20.00 -2.19
C LEU A 60 -29.63 20.30 -0.73
N ALA A 61 -29.34 19.37 0.18
CA ALA A 61 -29.48 19.56 1.63
C ALA A 61 -28.27 20.26 2.29
N GLY A 62 -27.26 20.68 1.51
CA GLY A 62 -26.13 21.50 1.98
C GLY A 62 -24.84 20.74 2.32
N VAL A 63 -24.75 19.42 2.07
CA VAL A 63 -23.54 18.64 2.36
C VAL A 63 -22.38 19.03 1.42
N ARG A 64 -21.21 19.37 2.00
CA ARG A 64 -19.99 19.69 1.24
C ARG A 64 -19.19 18.42 0.91
N PHE A 65 -18.43 18.44 -0.18
CA PHE A 65 -17.61 17.29 -0.60
C PHE A 65 -16.50 16.91 0.39
N GLY A 66 -15.93 17.88 1.10
CA GLY A 66 -14.89 17.62 2.11
C GLY A 66 -15.39 16.72 3.24
N PRO A 67 -16.43 17.12 3.99
CA PRO A 67 -17.07 16.27 5.00
C PRO A 67 -17.52 14.91 4.48
N TYR A 68 -18.02 14.82 3.24
CA TYR A 68 -18.36 13.54 2.61
C TYR A 68 -17.16 12.60 2.46
N LEU A 69 -16.05 13.09 1.89
CA LEU A 69 -14.83 12.31 1.72
C LEU A 69 -14.23 11.91 3.08
N LEU A 70 -14.22 12.83 4.05
CA LEU A 70 -13.76 12.54 5.41
C LEU A 70 -14.64 11.48 6.08
N ALA A 71 -15.96 11.51 5.89
CA ALA A 71 -16.85 10.48 6.41
C ALA A 71 -16.55 9.10 5.79
N LYS A 72 -16.29 9.04 4.48
CA LYS A 72 -15.87 7.80 3.81
C LYS A 72 -14.58 7.25 4.40
N VAL A 73 -13.57 8.10 4.58
CA VAL A 73 -12.31 7.70 5.22
C VAL A 73 -12.53 7.26 6.66
N ALA A 74 -13.32 8.00 7.45
CA ALA A 74 -13.58 7.69 8.85
C ALA A 74 -14.28 6.34 9.06
N VAL A 75 -15.09 5.89 8.09
CA VAL A 75 -15.77 4.58 8.15
C VAL A 75 -14.89 3.45 7.61
N LEU A 76 -14.17 3.67 6.51
CA LEU A 76 -13.42 2.62 5.83
C LEU A 76 -12.03 2.38 6.44
N LEU A 77 -11.39 3.43 6.97
CA LEU A 77 -10.04 3.30 7.53
C LEU A 77 -9.99 2.39 8.78
N PRO A 78 -10.94 2.41 9.73
CA PRO A 78 -10.97 1.44 10.83
C PRO A 78 -11.15 -0.02 10.37
N LEU A 79 -11.90 -0.22 9.27
CA LEU A 79 -12.06 -1.55 8.69
C LEU A 79 -10.74 -2.03 8.08
N LEU A 80 -10.05 -1.17 7.33
CA LEU A 80 -8.71 -1.46 6.79
C LEU A 80 -7.69 -1.71 7.90
N ALA A 81 -7.72 -0.92 8.97
CA ALA A 81 -6.92 -1.16 10.17
C ALA A 81 -7.14 -2.57 10.75
N ALA A 82 -8.38 -3.02 10.87
CA ALA A 82 -8.68 -4.38 11.33
C ALA A 82 -8.15 -5.46 10.37
N VAL A 83 -8.25 -5.25 9.05
CA VAL A 83 -7.71 -6.15 8.03
C VAL A 83 -6.19 -6.21 8.10
N ASP A 84 -5.52 -5.07 8.28
CA ASP A 84 -4.06 -4.97 8.36
C ASP A 84 -3.52 -5.64 9.63
N VAL A 85 -4.19 -5.46 10.78
CA VAL A 85 -3.89 -6.20 12.02
C VAL A 85 -4.08 -7.69 11.80
N ALA A 86 -5.16 -8.12 11.16
CA ALA A 86 -5.42 -9.54 10.90
C ALA A 86 -4.34 -10.14 9.98
N LEU A 87 -3.94 -9.43 8.92
CA LEU A 87 -2.88 -9.85 8.00
C LEU A 87 -1.55 -10.03 8.74
N LEU A 88 -1.10 -9.01 9.49
CA LEU A 88 0.15 -9.09 10.23
C LEU A 88 0.08 -10.13 11.36
N GLY A 89 -1.07 -10.26 12.03
CA GLY A 89 -1.30 -11.24 13.09
C GLY A 89 -1.18 -12.68 12.59
N VAL A 90 -1.78 -13.00 11.44
CA VAL A 90 -1.65 -14.33 10.83
C VAL A 90 -0.22 -14.60 10.38
N LEU A 91 0.45 -13.61 9.77
CA LEU A 91 1.84 -13.80 9.33
C LEU A 91 2.79 -13.98 10.53
N ARG A 92 2.55 -13.28 11.63
CA ARG A 92 3.29 -13.49 12.89
C ARG A 92 3.01 -14.86 13.49
N GLY A 93 1.73 -15.26 13.60
CA GLY A 93 1.34 -16.55 14.18
C GLY A 93 1.76 -17.76 13.35
N THR A 94 2.13 -17.55 12.09
CA THR A 94 2.58 -18.61 11.18
C THR A 94 4.06 -18.50 10.80
N ASP A 95 4.83 -17.71 11.54
CA ASP A 95 6.30 -17.55 11.42
C ASP A 95 6.75 -17.12 10.00
N ARG A 96 6.02 -16.14 9.45
CA ARG A 96 6.30 -15.46 8.17
C ARG A 96 6.67 -13.99 8.34
N LEU A 97 6.86 -13.54 9.58
CA LEU A 97 7.41 -12.24 9.91
C LEU A 97 8.66 -12.44 10.76
N PRO A 98 9.64 -11.53 10.71
CA PRO A 98 10.77 -11.57 11.63
C PRO A 98 10.29 -11.50 13.08
N PRO A 99 11.03 -12.09 14.05
CA PRO A 99 10.72 -12.03 15.47
C PRO A 99 10.98 -10.62 16.01
N VAL A 100 10.07 -9.69 15.68
CA VAL A 100 10.17 -8.28 16.05
C VAL A 100 9.51 -8.01 17.40
N GLY A 101 10.07 -7.04 18.14
CA GLY A 101 9.50 -6.53 19.37
C GLY A 101 8.20 -5.77 19.15
N GLY A 102 7.55 -5.34 20.24
CA GLY A 102 6.26 -4.63 20.16
C GLY A 102 6.32 -3.30 19.40
N GLY A 103 7.42 -2.55 19.55
CA GLY A 103 7.63 -1.27 18.85
C GLY A 103 7.74 -1.44 17.34
N ASP A 104 8.58 -2.37 16.89
CA ASP A 104 8.76 -2.67 15.47
C ASP A 104 7.51 -3.30 14.85
N PHE A 105 6.77 -4.12 15.60
CA PHE A 105 5.48 -4.63 15.14
C PHE A 105 4.46 -3.48 14.93
N ALA A 106 4.43 -2.50 15.84
CA ALA A 106 3.61 -1.31 15.68
C ALA A 106 4.06 -0.47 14.46
N ALA A 107 5.37 -0.40 14.19
CA ALA A 107 5.90 0.28 13.01
C ALA A 107 5.56 -0.43 11.68
N LEU A 108 5.60 -1.78 11.65
CA LEU A 108 5.11 -2.57 10.51
C LEU A 108 3.63 -2.29 10.27
N TYR A 109 2.83 -2.29 11.33
CA TYR A 109 1.41 -1.98 11.27
C TYR A 109 1.13 -0.56 10.80
N ALA A 110 1.84 0.44 11.32
CA ALA A 110 1.69 1.83 10.91
C ALA A 110 2.04 2.02 9.42
N THR A 111 3.12 1.37 8.95
CA THR A 111 3.52 1.41 7.54
C THR A 111 2.44 0.81 6.64
N LEU A 112 1.90 -0.35 7.03
CA LEU A 112 0.85 -1.02 6.28
C LEU A 112 -0.44 -0.20 6.26
N LEU A 113 -0.87 0.32 7.41
CA LEU A 113 -2.07 1.15 7.52
C LEU A 113 -1.98 2.43 6.68
N LEU A 114 -0.82 3.09 6.66
CA LEU A 114 -0.60 4.26 5.81
C LEU A 114 -0.61 3.89 4.32
N SER A 115 -0.10 2.72 3.95
CA SER A 115 -0.22 2.18 2.58
C SER A 115 -1.68 1.96 2.20
N SER A 116 -2.45 1.29 3.07
CA SER A 116 -3.88 1.05 2.90
C SER A 116 -4.67 2.36 2.81
N ALA A 117 -4.33 3.37 3.62
CA ALA A 117 -4.95 4.69 3.59
C ALA A 117 -4.66 5.44 2.28
N ALA A 118 -3.40 5.43 1.82
CA ALA A 118 -3.03 6.03 0.54
C ALA A 118 -3.75 5.34 -0.63
N ALA A 119 -3.83 4.01 -0.61
CA ALA A 119 -4.55 3.25 -1.62
C ALA A 119 -6.07 3.47 -1.58
N LEU A 120 -6.66 3.59 -0.39
CA LEU A 120 -8.06 3.98 -0.21
C LEU A 120 -8.32 5.35 -0.84
N ALA A 121 -7.48 6.34 -0.56
CA ALA A 121 -7.59 7.67 -1.13
C ALA A 121 -7.47 7.65 -2.66
N LEU A 122 -6.56 6.85 -3.21
CA LEU A 122 -6.45 6.61 -4.65
C LEU A 122 -7.72 5.98 -5.22
N GLY A 123 -8.28 4.98 -4.54
CA GLY A 123 -9.54 4.34 -4.91
C GLY A 123 -10.71 5.33 -4.93
N LEU A 124 -10.81 6.19 -3.91
CA LEU A 124 -11.81 7.26 -3.86
C LEU A 124 -11.62 8.27 -4.99
N LEU A 125 -10.39 8.67 -5.30
CA LEU A 125 -10.08 9.54 -6.44
C LEU A 125 -10.56 8.92 -7.76
N CYS A 126 -10.23 7.65 -8.00
CA CYS A 126 -10.66 6.95 -9.20
C CYS A 126 -12.17 6.77 -9.25
N SER A 127 -12.80 6.44 -8.13
CA SER A 127 -14.25 6.34 -7.99
C SER A 127 -14.96 7.66 -8.31
N ALA A 128 -14.38 8.80 -7.91
CA ALA A 128 -14.89 10.12 -8.26
C ALA A 128 -14.69 10.47 -9.75
N ALA A 129 -13.62 9.95 -10.37
CA ALA A 129 -13.24 10.26 -11.74
C ALA A 129 -14.13 9.55 -12.76
N VAL A 130 -14.51 8.30 -12.51
CA VAL A 130 -15.36 7.51 -13.41
C VAL A 130 -16.84 7.86 -13.26
N ASP A 131 -17.65 7.43 -14.23
CA ASP A 131 -19.09 7.70 -14.24
C ASP A 131 -19.93 6.51 -13.77
N ASP A 132 -19.41 5.29 -13.86
CA ASP A 132 -20.09 4.07 -13.43
C ASP A 132 -19.15 3.03 -12.78
N ALA A 133 -19.76 2.02 -12.16
CA ALA A 133 -19.06 0.96 -11.45
C ALA A 133 -18.26 0.01 -12.37
N ALA A 134 -18.67 -0.16 -13.62
CA ALA A 134 -17.94 -1.00 -14.57
C ALA A 134 -16.60 -0.34 -14.92
N GLN A 135 -16.59 0.97 -15.17
CA GLN A 135 -15.37 1.76 -15.38
C GLN A 135 -14.43 1.73 -14.17
N ALA A 136 -14.96 1.87 -12.95
CA ALA A 136 -14.18 1.73 -11.73
C ALA A 136 -13.49 0.35 -11.65
N THR A 137 -14.23 -0.71 -11.99
CA THR A 137 -13.71 -2.09 -11.96
C THR A 137 -12.59 -2.30 -12.98
N LEU A 138 -12.72 -1.72 -14.18
CA LEU A 138 -11.65 -1.76 -15.20
C LEU A 138 -10.39 -0.99 -14.77
N THR A 139 -10.53 -0.02 -13.88
CA THR A 139 -9.40 0.80 -13.38
C THR A 139 -8.53 0.03 -12.38
N LEU A 140 -9.09 -0.95 -11.66
CA LEU A 140 -8.37 -1.75 -10.66
C LEU A 140 -7.06 -2.37 -11.22
N PRO A 141 -7.09 -3.20 -12.28
CA PRO A 141 -5.86 -3.79 -12.82
C PRO A 141 -4.90 -2.73 -13.38
N MET A 142 -5.41 -1.65 -13.97
CA MET A 142 -4.59 -0.59 -14.55
C MET A 142 -3.76 0.15 -13.48
N LEU A 143 -4.29 0.27 -12.25
CA LEU A 143 -3.57 0.86 -11.12
C LEU A 143 -2.65 -0.15 -10.44
N CYS A 144 -3.09 -1.40 -10.27
CA CYS A 144 -2.30 -2.44 -9.62
C CYS A 144 -1.04 -2.80 -10.42
N PHE A 145 -1.13 -2.89 -11.75
CA PHE A 145 -0.03 -3.34 -12.59
C PHE A 145 1.26 -2.50 -12.43
N PRO A 146 1.25 -1.16 -12.60
CA PRO A 146 2.44 -0.34 -12.38
C PRO A 146 2.92 -0.38 -10.92
N GLN A 147 2.00 -0.48 -9.95
CA GLN A 147 2.33 -0.54 -8.52
C GLN A 147 3.06 -1.84 -8.15
N VAL A 148 2.81 -2.94 -8.87
CA VAL A 148 3.55 -4.20 -8.71
C VAL A 148 4.88 -4.16 -9.44
N LEU A 149 4.91 -3.60 -10.65
CA LEU A 149 6.10 -3.60 -11.51
C LEU A 149 7.21 -2.70 -10.96
N PHE A 150 6.86 -1.52 -10.43
CA PHE A 150 7.81 -0.49 -10.00
C PHE A 150 7.95 -0.39 -8.48
N VAL A 151 7.55 -1.43 -7.73
CA VAL A 151 7.64 -1.47 -6.25
C VAL A 151 9.07 -1.62 -5.72
N GLY A 152 9.99 -2.15 -6.54
CA GLY A 152 11.36 -2.45 -6.13
C GLY A 152 11.62 -3.92 -5.74
N ALA A 153 10.58 -4.76 -5.69
CA ALA A 153 10.72 -6.17 -5.27
C ALA A 153 11.07 -7.13 -6.42
N ILE A 154 10.57 -6.87 -7.63
CA ILE A 154 10.88 -7.66 -8.84
C ILE A 154 12.24 -7.25 -9.41
N LEU A 155 12.45 -5.94 -9.53
CA LEU A 155 13.70 -5.32 -9.92
C LEU A 155 14.01 -4.25 -8.89
N PRO A 156 15.16 -4.32 -8.18
CA PRO A 156 15.57 -3.29 -7.24
C PRO A 156 15.58 -1.91 -7.92
N VAL A 157 15.10 -0.89 -7.22
CA VAL A 157 15.03 0.49 -7.76
C VAL A 157 16.39 1.00 -8.27
N PRO A 158 17.53 0.73 -7.59
CA PRO A 158 18.84 1.14 -8.11
C PRO A 158 19.17 0.53 -9.48
N GLU A 159 18.67 -0.67 -9.77
CA GLU A 159 18.89 -1.40 -11.02
C GLU A 159 17.90 -0.99 -12.14
N MET A 160 16.86 -0.21 -11.82
CA MET A 160 15.93 0.27 -12.83
C MET A 160 16.57 1.29 -13.78
N ALA A 161 16.19 1.22 -15.05
CA ALA A 161 16.46 2.30 -16.01
C ALA A 161 15.90 3.64 -15.50
N ALA A 162 16.50 4.75 -15.93
CA ALA A 162 16.20 6.09 -15.42
C ALA A 162 14.69 6.43 -15.40
N GLY A 163 13.95 6.08 -16.47
CA GLY A 163 12.50 6.29 -16.55
C GLY A 163 11.71 5.44 -15.54
N GLY A 164 12.09 4.17 -15.37
CA GLY A 164 11.47 3.27 -14.39
C GLY A 164 11.72 3.74 -12.95
N ARG A 165 12.95 4.21 -12.67
CA ARG A 165 13.29 4.81 -11.37
C ARG A 165 12.44 6.04 -11.09
N TRP A 166 12.26 6.92 -12.07
CA TRP A 166 11.41 8.10 -11.91
C TRP A 166 9.94 7.73 -11.63
N LEU A 167 9.40 6.77 -12.39
CA LEU A 167 8.02 6.31 -12.22
C LEU A 167 7.79 5.63 -10.87
N SER A 168 8.80 4.91 -10.35
CA SER A 168 8.70 4.23 -9.06
C SER A 168 8.47 5.19 -7.89
N TYR A 169 8.93 6.44 -7.96
CA TYR A 169 8.65 7.44 -6.91
C TYR A 169 7.17 7.77 -6.80
N ALA A 170 6.40 7.63 -7.88
CA ALA A 170 4.95 7.84 -7.89
C ALA A 170 4.15 6.63 -7.37
N MET A 171 4.80 5.49 -7.13
CA MET A 171 4.14 4.27 -6.65
C MET A 171 4.10 4.28 -5.12
N SER A 172 2.93 4.54 -4.52
CA SER A 172 2.77 4.49 -3.06
C SER A 172 3.20 3.13 -2.47
N ASN A 173 2.98 2.03 -3.20
CA ASN A 173 3.35 0.69 -2.75
C ASN A 173 4.87 0.51 -2.56
N ARG A 174 5.69 1.26 -3.32
CA ARG A 174 7.16 1.24 -3.18
C ARG A 174 7.59 1.70 -1.79
N TRP A 175 7.07 2.81 -1.32
CA TRP A 175 7.40 3.39 -0.01
C TRP A 175 6.96 2.49 1.14
N ALA A 176 5.82 1.80 0.98
CA ALA A 176 5.39 0.78 1.92
C ALA A 176 6.37 -0.41 1.96
N PHE A 177 6.81 -0.91 0.80
CA PHE A 177 7.79 -1.99 0.72
C PHE A 177 9.14 -1.63 1.35
N GLU A 178 9.67 -0.44 1.06
CA GLU A 178 10.93 0.05 1.65
C GLU A 178 10.82 0.23 3.17
N GLY A 179 9.73 0.83 3.66
CA GLY A 179 9.49 1.01 5.09
C GLY A 179 9.28 -0.30 5.86
N LEU A 180 8.57 -1.27 5.26
CA LEU A 180 8.42 -2.62 5.82
C LEU A 180 9.77 -3.33 5.87
N GLY A 181 10.60 -3.22 4.82
CA GLY A 181 11.94 -3.82 4.78
C GLY A 181 12.89 -3.23 5.82
N HIS A 182 12.87 -1.90 6.01
CA HIS A 182 13.62 -1.23 7.07
C HIS A 182 13.23 -1.78 8.45
N THR A 183 11.93 -1.78 8.75
CA THR A 183 11.41 -2.22 10.07
C THR A 183 11.61 -3.71 10.29
N ALA A 184 11.55 -4.52 9.23
CA ALA A 184 11.83 -5.95 9.27
C ALA A 184 13.33 -6.28 9.42
N GLY A 185 14.22 -5.28 9.37
CA GLY A 185 15.66 -5.47 9.52
C GLY A 185 16.31 -6.25 8.38
N VAL A 186 15.72 -6.27 7.18
CA VAL A 186 16.20 -7.16 6.09
C VAL A 186 17.61 -6.83 5.64
N ALA A 187 18.02 -5.57 5.70
CA ALA A 187 19.39 -5.18 5.38
C ALA A 187 20.41 -5.79 6.35
N GLN A 188 20.07 -5.89 7.64
CA GLN A 188 20.92 -6.56 8.62
C GLN A 188 20.89 -8.08 8.42
N LEU A 189 19.69 -8.65 8.23
CA LEU A 189 19.52 -10.09 8.00
C LEU A 189 20.31 -10.59 6.78
N TRP A 190 20.32 -9.84 5.67
CA TRP A 190 21.05 -10.24 4.47
C TRP A 190 22.55 -9.96 4.54
N ARG A 191 22.99 -9.06 5.42
CA ARG A 191 24.41 -8.79 5.63
C ARG A 191 25.06 -9.82 6.55
N ASP A 192 24.40 -10.11 7.66
CA ASP A 192 24.98 -10.85 8.78
C ASP A 192 24.47 -12.30 8.88
N GLY A 193 23.38 -12.62 8.16
CA GLY A 193 22.80 -13.95 8.14
C GLY A 193 23.65 -14.98 7.39
N ALA A 194 23.42 -16.27 7.67
CA ALA A 194 24.25 -17.37 7.16
C ALA A 194 24.09 -17.65 5.64
N SER A 195 23.17 -16.98 4.95
CA SER A 195 22.88 -17.23 3.55
C SER A 195 23.90 -16.56 2.61
N PRO A 196 24.57 -17.30 1.72
CA PRO A 196 25.54 -16.72 0.78
C PRO A 196 24.88 -15.80 -0.26
N LEU A 197 23.56 -15.87 -0.42
CA LEU A 197 22.79 -15.05 -1.35
C LEU A 197 22.36 -13.70 -0.74
N GLY A 198 22.57 -13.49 0.56
CA GLY A 198 22.20 -12.24 1.25
C GLY A 198 23.03 -11.04 0.77
N PRO A 199 24.36 -11.05 0.89
CA PRO A 199 25.21 -9.93 0.50
C PRO A 199 25.07 -9.48 -0.97
N PRO A 200 25.03 -10.37 -1.99
CA PRO A 200 24.84 -9.92 -3.36
C PRO A 200 23.44 -9.32 -3.61
N LEU A 201 22.40 -9.82 -2.94
CA LEU A 201 21.06 -9.23 -3.01
C LEU A 201 21.06 -7.84 -2.38
N LEU A 202 21.62 -7.69 -1.17
CA LEU A 202 21.74 -6.40 -0.50
C LEU A 202 22.49 -5.37 -1.37
N ALA A 203 23.55 -5.79 -2.06
CA ALA A 203 24.29 -4.91 -2.98
C ALA A 203 23.40 -4.34 -4.08
N SER A 204 22.50 -5.14 -4.68
CA SER A 204 21.54 -4.67 -5.69
C SER A 204 20.50 -3.66 -5.15
N TYR A 205 20.19 -3.72 -3.85
CA TYR A 205 19.28 -2.79 -3.19
C TYR A 205 20.01 -1.53 -2.68
N GLY A 206 21.34 -1.57 -2.51
CA GLY A 206 22.12 -0.47 -1.95
C GLY A 206 21.50 0.04 -0.64
N ASP A 207 21.26 1.34 -0.56
CA ASP A 207 20.72 2.01 0.63
C ASP A 207 19.19 2.02 0.71
N THR A 208 18.49 1.23 -0.11
CA THR A 208 17.01 1.23 -0.20
C THR A 208 16.32 1.06 1.16
N PHE A 209 16.86 0.20 2.04
CA PHE A 209 16.29 -0.06 3.37
C PHE A 209 16.98 0.70 4.51
N ALA A 210 17.96 1.56 4.21
CA ALA A 210 18.70 2.31 5.22
C ALA A 210 17.94 3.56 5.71
N ARG A 211 16.97 4.03 4.93
CA ARG A 211 16.18 5.22 5.26
C ARG A 211 15.33 4.99 6.52
N PRO A 212 15.24 5.97 7.43
CA PRO A 212 14.33 5.88 8.57
C PRO A 212 12.87 5.74 8.13
N VAL A 213 12.14 4.82 8.76
CA VAL A 213 10.74 4.50 8.42
C VAL A 213 9.78 5.69 8.49
N TRP A 214 10.05 6.70 9.33
CA TRP A 214 9.18 7.88 9.42
C TRP A 214 9.15 8.70 8.13
N VAL A 215 10.21 8.63 7.31
CA VAL A 215 10.22 9.30 6.00
C VAL A 215 9.23 8.62 5.06
N ASP A 216 9.19 7.29 5.06
CA ASP A 216 8.20 6.51 4.33
C ASP A 216 6.78 6.85 4.77
N TRP A 217 6.57 7.01 6.07
CA TRP A 217 5.26 7.42 6.62
C TRP A 217 4.82 8.79 6.15
N LEU A 218 5.74 9.77 6.11
CA LEU A 218 5.43 11.10 5.58
C LEU A 218 5.07 11.05 4.10
N VAL A 219 5.78 10.24 3.31
CA VAL A 219 5.48 10.09 1.88
C VAL A 219 4.13 9.41 1.66
N LEU A 220 3.84 8.32 2.38
CA LEU A 220 2.55 7.63 2.32
C LEU A 220 1.39 8.53 2.77
N GLY A 221 1.57 9.27 3.86
CA GLY A 221 0.61 10.28 4.32
C GLY A 221 0.42 11.40 3.28
N GLY A 222 1.51 11.83 2.64
CA GLY A 222 1.48 12.79 1.52
C GLY A 222 0.68 12.27 0.33
N PHE A 223 0.84 11.00 -0.06
CA PHE A 223 0.02 10.37 -1.09
C PHE A 223 -1.46 10.34 -0.71
N ALA A 224 -1.79 9.95 0.52
CA ALA A 224 -3.17 9.93 0.98
C ALA A 224 -3.83 11.31 0.88
N LEU A 225 -3.15 12.36 1.35
CA LEU A 225 -3.64 13.73 1.26
C LEU A 225 -3.76 14.22 -0.19
N LEU A 226 -2.76 13.94 -1.02
CA LEU A 226 -2.75 14.30 -2.44
C LEU A 226 -3.93 13.67 -3.18
N PHE A 227 -4.18 12.38 -2.98
CA PHE A 227 -5.27 11.67 -3.64
C PHE A 227 -6.63 12.12 -3.12
N LEU A 228 -6.79 12.40 -1.82
CA LEU A 228 -8.03 12.98 -1.27
C LEU A 228 -8.30 14.38 -1.83
N ALA A 229 -7.27 15.23 -1.92
CA ALA A 229 -7.38 16.55 -2.55
C ALA A 229 -7.76 16.43 -4.03
N GLY A 230 -7.17 15.45 -4.75
CA GLY A 230 -7.55 15.10 -6.11
C GLY A 230 -9.02 14.69 -6.22
N ALA A 231 -9.48 13.79 -5.35
CA ALA A 231 -10.86 13.30 -5.33
C ALA A 231 -11.84 14.46 -5.12
N TRP A 232 -11.52 15.35 -4.18
CA TRP A 232 -12.29 16.57 -3.93
C TRP A 232 -12.33 17.48 -5.16
N ALA A 233 -11.19 17.71 -5.81
CA ALA A 233 -11.10 18.56 -6.99
C ALA A 233 -11.90 17.99 -8.18
N VAL A 234 -11.87 16.67 -8.37
CA VAL A 234 -12.67 15.98 -9.39
C VAL A 234 -14.17 16.14 -9.12
N LEU A 235 -14.61 15.92 -7.88
CA LEU A 235 -16.01 16.13 -7.49
C LEU A 235 -16.46 17.58 -7.67
N ALA A 236 -15.63 18.55 -7.27
CA ALA A 236 -15.90 19.97 -7.44
C ALA A 236 -16.07 20.34 -8.92
N ARG A 237 -15.19 19.84 -9.80
CA ARG A 237 -15.27 20.05 -11.25
C ARG A 237 -16.49 19.38 -11.88
N LYS A 238 -16.86 18.16 -11.47
CA LYS A 238 -18.08 17.50 -11.96
C LYS A 238 -19.32 18.29 -11.54
N ALA A 239 -19.36 18.82 -10.33
CA ALA A 239 -20.49 19.61 -9.84
C ALA A 239 -20.69 20.92 -10.62
N SER A 240 -19.61 21.65 -10.95
CA SER A 240 -19.71 22.90 -11.70
C SER A 240 -20.22 22.70 -13.12
N ARG A 241 -19.86 21.58 -13.77
CA ARG A 241 -20.34 21.25 -15.14
C ARG A 241 -21.83 20.95 -15.22
N HIS A 242 -22.46 20.51 -14.13
CA HIS A 242 -23.89 20.20 -14.09
C HIS A 242 -24.75 21.39 -13.65
N ALA A 243 -24.12 22.50 -13.23
CA ALA A 243 -24.78 23.73 -12.82
C ALA A 243 -24.79 24.81 -13.92
N ALA A 244 -24.04 24.59 -15.01
CA ALA A 244 -24.02 25.39 -16.23
C ALA A 244 -24.86 24.72 -17.32
#